data_AF-A0A8J8JSG1-F1
#
_entry.id   AF-A0A8J8JSG1-F1
#
_cell.length_a   1.000
_cell.length_b   1.000
_cell.length_c   1.000
_cell.angle_alpha   90.00
_cell.angle_beta   90.00
_cell.angle_gamma   90.00
#
_symmetry.space_group_name_H-M   'P 1'
#
loop_
_entity.id
_entity.type
_entity.pdbx_description
1 polymer ?
#
loop_
_entity_poly.entity_id
_entity_poly.type
_entity_poly.pdbx_seq_one_letter_code
_entity_poly.pdbx_strand_id
1 'polypeptide(L)'
;MILSTWQIWVIAILLPIILLLSIPKKIKDSENFTWLGIVILLLPICLAVYCSWFCPNVYYITSCSEYSKKILLLPKSINQTKLSLGNKCYIVNHTDKSILLNTKLYLKETESNNLNTNKAFTIQPQSVFEYEENSIDFIFEEFPISVTAKSRDEAKLRSQITCNTP
;
A
#
# COMPACT_ATOMS: atom_id res chain seq x y z
N MET A 1 -5.43 -12.28 2.55
CA MET A 1 -4.80 -11.87 3.83
C MET A 1 -4.22 -10.48 3.63
N ILE A 2 -4.38 -9.59 4.60
CA ILE A 2 -3.92 -8.19 4.53
C ILE A 2 -3.08 -7.93 5.78
N LEU A 3 -1.83 -7.51 5.59
CA LEU A 3 -0.88 -7.25 6.69
C LEU A 3 -0.34 -5.82 6.58
N SER A 4 0.07 -5.25 7.71
CA SER A 4 0.86 -4.02 7.67
C SER A 4 2.29 -4.31 7.20
N THR A 5 2.96 -3.31 6.65
CA THR A 5 4.35 -3.44 6.18
C THR A 5 5.28 -3.92 7.29
N TRP A 6 5.10 -3.40 8.51
CA TRP A 6 5.89 -3.82 9.67
C TRP A 6 5.66 -5.29 10.02
N GLN A 7 4.41 -5.77 9.99
CA GLN A 7 4.10 -7.18 10.23
C GLN A 7 4.80 -8.11 9.23
N ILE A 8 4.89 -7.71 7.96
CA ILE A 8 5.59 -8.49 6.92
C ILE A 8 7.08 -8.63 7.27
N TRP A 9 7.74 -7.54 7.64
CA TRP A 9 9.16 -7.57 8.02
C TRP A 9 9.42 -8.38 9.30
N VAL A 10 8.54 -8.22 10.30
CA VAL A 10 8.61 -9.01 11.55
C VAL A 10 8.53 -10.50 11.24
N ILE A 11 7.57 -10.93 10.41
CA ILE A 11 7.42 -12.34 9.99
C ILE A 11 8.65 -12.80 9.19
N ALA A 12 9.12 -11.97 8.25
CA ALA A 12 10.24 -12.31 7.39
C ALA A 12 11.55 -12.55 8.17
N ILE A 13 11.71 -11.92 9.34
CA ILE A 13 12.91 -12.05 10.19
C ILE A 13 12.71 -13.12 11.28
N LEU A 14 11.57 -13.14 11.97
CA LEU A 14 11.36 -14.07 13.10
C LEU A 14 11.15 -15.52 12.64
N LEU A 15 10.38 -15.74 11.58
CA LEU A 15 10.09 -17.08 11.08
C LEU A 15 11.36 -17.88 10.75
N PRO A 16 12.35 -17.36 10.00
CA PRO A 16 13.57 -18.12 9.72
C PRO A 16 14.42 -18.38 10.95
N ILE A 17 14.45 -17.46 11.92
CA ILE A 17 15.17 -17.65 13.19
C ILE A 17 14.56 -18.81 13.97
N ILE A 18 13.23 -18.84 14.10
CA ILE A 18 12.51 -19.93 14.80
C ILE A 18 12.74 -21.26 14.08
N LEU A 19 12.69 -21.26 12.75
CA LEU A 19 12.99 -22.44 11.93
C LEU A 19 14.42 -22.94 12.17
N LEU A 20 15.42 -22.06 12.12
CA LEU A 20 16.82 -22.39 12.39
C LEU A 20 17.05 -22.98 13.78
N LEU A 21 16.38 -22.44 14.80
CA LEU A 21 16.46 -22.95 16.18
C LEU A 21 15.78 -24.31 16.36
N SER A 22 14.80 -24.63 15.52
CA SER A 22 14.03 -25.88 15.59
C SER A 22 14.75 -27.06 14.90
N ILE A 23 15.84 -26.82 14.17
CA ILE A 23 16.57 -27.88 13.47
C ILE A 23 17.33 -28.74 14.50
N PRO A 24 17.16 -30.07 14.50
CA PRO A 24 17.84 -30.95 15.44
C PRO A 24 19.36 -30.90 15.25
N LYS A 25 20.11 -30.96 16.37
CA LYS A 25 21.58 -30.86 16.40
C LYS A 25 22.28 -31.82 15.43
N LYS A 26 21.74 -33.02 15.19
CA LYS A 26 22.31 -34.01 14.26
C LYS A 26 22.40 -33.52 12.80
N ILE A 27 21.51 -32.61 12.39
CA ILE A 27 21.51 -32.03 11.04
C ILE A 27 22.45 -30.81 10.98
N LYS A 28 22.71 -30.19 12.14
CA LYS A 28 23.53 -28.98 12.28
C LYS A 28 25.01 -29.20 11.96
N ASP A 29 25.50 -30.42 12.16
CA ASP A 29 26.91 -30.78 11.93
C ASP A 29 27.21 -31.19 10.48
N SER A 30 26.22 -31.13 9.58
CA SER A 30 26.41 -31.39 8.15
C SER A 30 26.99 -30.17 7.43
N GLU A 31 27.92 -30.37 6.49
CA GLU A 31 28.37 -29.30 5.56
C GLU A 31 27.22 -28.65 4.78
N ASN A 32 26.11 -29.36 4.58
CA ASN A 32 24.93 -28.81 3.89
C ASN A 32 24.12 -27.86 4.79
N PHE A 33 24.37 -27.83 6.10
CA PHE A 33 23.63 -26.99 7.04
C PHE A 33 23.91 -25.50 6.85
N THR A 34 25.13 -25.11 6.51
CA THR A 34 25.48 -23.71 6.23
C THR A 34 24.73 -23.19 5.02
N TRP A 35 24.69 -23.95 3.93
CA TRP A 35 23.93 -23.57 2.73
C TRP A 35 22.41 -23.54 3.01
N LEU A 36 21.88 -24.57 3.67
CA LEU A 36 20.46 -24.65 4.02
C LEU A 36 20.04 -23.51 4.96
N GLY A 37 20.88 -23.14 5.92
CA GLY A 37 20.65 -22.03 6.84
C GLY A 37 20.63 -20.67 6.14
N ILE A 38 21.54 -20.45 5.18
CA ILE A 38 21.54 -19.26 4.34
C ILE A 38 20.24 -19.18 3.52
N VAL A 39 19.82 -20.28 2.90
CA VAL A 39 18.57 -20.33 2.11
C VAL A 39 17.35 -20.05 2.99
N ILE A 40 17.25 -20.68 4.16
CA ILE A 40 16.15 -20.46 5.11
C ILE A 40 16.07 -19.00 5.54
N LEU A 41 17.21 -18.33 5.73
CA LEU A 41 17.26 -16.94 6.16
C LEU A 41 16.99 -15.95 5.02
N LEU A 42 17.51 -16.19 3.82
CA LEU A 42 17.38 -15.28 2.68
C LEU A 42 16.03 -15.40 1.97
N LEU A 43 15.47 -16.61 1.84
CA LEU A 43 14.21 -16.85 1.13
C LEU A 43 13.06 -15.93 1.60
N PRO A 44 12.74 -15.83 2.91
CA PRO A 44 11.63 -14.99 3.37
C PRO A 44 11.92 -13.48 3.21
N ILE A 45 13.19 -13.06 3.27
CA ILE A 45 13.60 -11.67 3.01
C ILE A 45 13.37 -11.33 1.54
N CYS A 46 13.83 -12.18 0.63
CA CYS A 46 13.60 -12.02 -0.81
C CYS A 46 12.10 -11.97 -1.13
N LEU A 47 11.30 -12.83 -0.48
CA LEU A 47 9.85 -12.83 -0.60
C LEU A 47 9.21 -11.51 -0.10
N ALA A 48 9.67 -10.98 1.03
CA ALA A 48 9.18 -9.69 1.56
C ALA A 48 9.52 -8.51 0.65
N VAL A 49 10.74 -8.48 0.09
CA VAL A 49 11.15 -7.46 -0.90
C VAL A 49 10.32 -7.58 -2.16
N TYR A 50 10.15 -8.79 -2.68
CA TYR A 50 9.31 -9.05 -3.85
C TYR A 50 7.86 -8.62 -3.62
N CYS A 51 7.27 -8.99 -2.48
CA CYS A 51 5.92 -8.56 -2.10
C CYS A 51 5.81 -7.04 -1.97
N SER A 52 6.85 -6.37 -1.49
CA SER A 52 6.83 -4.90 -1.38
C SER A 52 6.74 -4.19 -2.74
N TRP A 53 7.13 -4.86 -3.84
CA TRP A 53 7.10 -4.32 -5.20
C TRP A 53 5.88 -4.77 -6.00
N PHE A 54 5.42 -6.00 -5.79
CA PHE A 54 4.37 -6.62 -6.62
C PHE A 54 3.01 -6.74 -5.93
N CYS A 55 2.94 -6.65 -4.59
CA CYS A 55 1.66 -6.76 -3.90
C CYS A 55 0.91 -5.42 -3.90
N PRO A 56 -0.40 -5.43 -4.17
CA PRO A 56 -1.18 -4.21 -4.22
C PRO A 56 -1.36 -3.61 -2.82
N ASN A 57 -1.31 -2.27 -2.77
CA ASN A 57 -1.54 -1.52 -1.54
C ASN A 57 -3.04 -1.36 -1.28
N VAL A 58 -3.43 -1.53 -0.02
CA VAL A 58 -4.80 -1.34 0.47
C VAL A 58 -4.78 -0.24 1.52
N TYR A 59 -5.48 0.84 1.25
CA TYR A 59 -5.56 2.00 2.12
C TYR A 59 -6.91 1.99 2.83
N TYR A 60 -6.87 1.86 4.16
CA TYR A 60 -8.05 1.97 5.00
C TYR A 60 -8.16 3.39 5.51
N ILE A 61 -9.21 4.10 5.09
CA ILE A 61 -9.46 5.45 5.56
C ILE A 61 -10.42 5.36 6.75
N THR A 62 -9.93 5.70 7.94
CA THR A 62 -10.70 5.70 9.20
C THR A 62 -11.20 7.10 9.54
N SER A 63 -10.47 8.14 9.13
CA SER A 63 -10.89 9.53 9.24
C SER A 63 -10.23 10.35 8.13
N CYS A 64 -10.52 11.65 8.09
CA CYS A 64 -9.97 12.55 7.08
C CYS A 64 -8.51 12.94 7.33
N SER A 65 -8.00 12.65 8.53
CA SER A 65 -6.62 12.89 8.95
C SER A 65 -5.85 11.59 9.19
N GLU A 66 -6.55 10.45 9.28
CA GLU A 66 -5.97 9.17 9.61
C GLU A 66 -6.31 8.10 8.58
N TYR A 67 -5.26 7.43 8.10
CA TYR A 67 -5.38 6.28 7.23
C TYR A 67 -4.34 5.22 7.60
N SER A 68 -4.67 3.98 7.31
CA SER A 68 -3.77 2.85 7.49
C SER A 68 -3.44 2.22 6.15
N LYS A 69 -2.16 2.25 5.78
CA LYS A 69 -1.63 1.54 4.61
C LYS A 69 -1.33 0.09 4.98
N LYS A 70 -1.90 -0.85 4.22
CA LYS A 70 -1.67 -2.28 4.36
C LYS A 70 -1.38 -2.90 2.99
N ILE A 71 -0.82 -4.10 2.97
CA ILE A 71 -0.46 -4.82 1.75
C ILE A 71 -1.34 -6.07 1.64
N LEU A 72 -1.90 -6.30 0.45
CA LEU A 72 -2.69 -7.49 0.14
C LEU A 72 -1.75 -8.63 -0.31
N LEU A 73 -1.62 -9.66 0.51
CA LEU A 73 -0.77 -10.83 0.21
C LEU A 73 -1.54 -11.95 -0.49
N LEU A 74 -2.84 -12.05 -0.23
CA LEU A 74 -3.71 -13.06 -0.83
C LEU A 74 -5.06 -12.44 -1.15
N PRO A 75 -5.69 -12.84 -2.27
CA PRO A 75 -7.02 -12.38 -2.64
C PRO A 75 -7.99 -12.47 -1.46
N LYS A 76 -8.79 -11.43 -1.27
CA LYS A 76 -9.75 -11.32 -0.16
C LYS A 76 -10.97 -10.56 -0.64
N SER A 77 -12.15 -10.90 -0.15
CA SER A 77 -13.33 -10.06 -0.37
C SER A 77 -13.55 -9.11 0.81
N ILE A 78 -13.85 -7.86 0.50
CA ILE A 78 -14.28 -6.83 1.46
C ILE A 78 -15.54 -6.21 0.87
N ASN A 79 -16.63 -6.18 1.64
CA ASN A 79 -17.90 -5.55 1.27
C ASN A 79 -18.37 -5.91 -0.15
N GLN A 80 -18.37 -7.20 -0.47
CA GLN A 80 -18.74 -7.78 -1.77
C GLN A 80 -17.80 -7.47 -2.95
N THR A 81 -16.78 -6.64 -2.76
CA THR A 81 -15.70 -6.45 -3.74
C THR A 81 -14.62 -7.50 -3.53
N LYS A 82 -14.20 -8.17 -4.61
CA LYS A 82 -13.10 -9.14 -4.58
C LYS A 82 -11.79 -8.42 -4.87
N LEU A 83 -10.92 -8.31 -3.87
CA LEU A 83 -9.58 -7.75 -4.05
C LEU A 83 -8.70 -8.81 -4.69
N SER A 84 -8.05 -8.44 -5.79
CA SER A 84 -7.13 -9.28 -6.55
C SER A 84 -5.70 -8.81 -6.40
N LEU A 85 -4.75 -9.72 -6.66
CA LEU A 85 -3.35 -9.34 -6.84
C LEU A 85 -3.16 -8.68 -8.21
N GLY A 86 -2.19 -7.77 -8.33
CA GLY A 86 -1.89 -7.08 -9.58
C GLY A 86 -1.35 -5.68 -9.36
N ASN A 87 -1.12 -4.97 -10.48
CA ASN A 87 -0.65 -3.59 -10.48
C ASN A 87 -1.81 -2.62 -10.15
N LYS A 88 -2.32 -2.64 -8.92
CA LYS A 88 -3.54 -1.93 -8.52
C LYS A 88 -3.43 -1.43 -7.08
N CYS A 89 -4.19 -0.41 -6.73
CA CYS A 89 -4.42 0.02 -5.36
C CYS A 89 -5.89 -0.10 -5.01
N TYR A 90 -6.16 -0.41 -3.75
CA TYR A 90 -7.51 -0.45 -3.20
C TYR A 90 -7.65 0.62 -2.13
N ILE A 91 -8.72 1.39 -2.20
CA ILE A 91 -9.08 2.37 -1.18
C ILE A 91 -10.36 1.87 -0.53
N VAL A 92 -10.31 1.65 0.78
CA VAL A 92 -11.43 1.18 1.58
C VAL A 92 -11.88 2.33 2.46
N ASN A 93 -13.11 2.80 2.23
CA ASN A 93 -13.73 3.80 3.08
C ASN A 93 -14.40 3.09 4.26
N HIS A 94 -13.79 3.17 5.45
CA HIS A 94 -14.37 2.64 6.70
C HIS A 94 -15.18 3.69 7.47
N THR A 95 -15.37 4.88 6.88
CA THR A 95 -16.17 5.95 7.49
C THR A 95 -17.63 5.85 7.05
N ASP A 96 -18.50 6.51 7.81
CA ASP A 96 -19.92 6.64 7.49
C ASP A 96 -20.21 7.80 6.51
N LYS A 97 -19.16 8.50 6.05
CA LYS A 97 -19.25 9.65 5.14
C LYS A 97 -18.64 9.31 3.78
N SER A 98 -19.11 9.96 2.73
CA SER A 98 -18.49 9.85 1.41
C SER A 98 -17.14 10.58 1.39
N ILE A 99 -16.13 9.97 0.79
CA ILE A 99 -14.80 10.56 0.64
C ILE A 99 -14.63 11.01 -0.80
N LEU A 100 -14.12 12.22 -1.01
CA LEU A 100 -13.80 12.74 -2.33
C LEU A 100 -12.29 12.62 -2.58
N LEU A 101 -11.92 11.80 -3.55
CA LEU A 101 -10.53 11.58 -3.94
C LEU A 101 -10.20 12.49 -5.12
N ASN A 102 -9.29 13.45 -4.95
CA ASN A 102 -8.80 14.33 -6.00
C ASN A 102 -7.37 13.94 -6.41
N THR A 103 -7.24 13.13 -7.45
CA THR A 103 -5.92 12.76 -7.95
C THR A 103 -5.37 13.88 -8.84
N LYS A 104 -4.24 14.49 -8.45
CA LYS A 104 -3.45 15.39 -9.30
C LYS A 104 -2.40 14.57 -10.04
N LEU A 105 -2.64 14.30 -11.31
CA LEU A 105 -1.66 13.65 -12.18
C LEU A 105 -0.72 14.71 -12.76
N TYR A 106 0.47 14.84 -12.17
CA TYR A 106 1.57 15.60 -12.78
C TYR A 106 2.31 14.66 -13.73
N LEU A 107 1.84 14.55 -14.96
CA LEU A 107 2.54 13.80 -16.01
C LEU A 107 3.90 14.44 -16.25
N LYS A 108 4.96 13.63 -16.27
CA LYS A 108 6.29 14.04 -16.71
C LYS A 108 6.17 14.47 -18.16
N GLU A 109 6.57 15.72 -18.47
CA GLU A 109 6.52 16.35 -19.80
C GLU A 109 6.99 15.41 -20.92
N THR A 110 6.08 14.64 -21.48
CA THR A 110 6.31 13.88 -22.71
C THR A 110 4.96 13.79 -23.41
N GLU A 111 4.77 14.75 -24.32
CA GLU A 111 3.92 14.65 -25.51
C GLU A 111 2.40 14.51 -25.36
N SER A 112 1.81 15.24 -24.41
CA SER A 112 0.37 15.50 -24.49
C SER A 112 0.05 16.87 -23.90
N ASN A 113 -0.39 17.78 -24.77
CA ASN A 113 -0.81 19.15 -24.49
C ASN A 113 -2.06 19.28 -23.59
N ASN A 114 -2.31 18.32 -22.69
CA ASN A 114 -3.44 18.35 -21.77
C ASN A 114 -2.97 18.37 -20.32
N LEU A 115 -2.81 19.62 -19.83
CA LEU A 115 -3.34 20.13 -18.57
C LEU A 115 -3.61 19.11 -17.47
N ASN A 116 -2.92 19.26 -16.33
CA ASN A 116 -3.35 18.91 -14.96
C ASN A 116 -4.73 18.21 -14.91
N THR A 117 -4.77 16.91 -15.16
CA THR A 117 -6.02 16.16 -15.13
C THR A 117 -6.34 15.84 -13.68
N ASN A 118 -7.03 16.77 -13.03
CA ASN A 118 -7.66 16.51 -11.74
C ASN A 118 -8.82 15.54 -11.98
N LYS A 119 -8.67 14.28 -11.57
CA LYS A 119 -9.78 13.34 -11.53
C LYS A 119 -10.33 13.31 -10.11
N ALA A 120 -11.62 13.60 -9.98
CA ALA A 120 -12.36 13.53 -8.73
C ALA A 120 -13.17 12.24 -8.72
N PHE A 121 -13.01 11.42 -7.68
CA PHE A 121 -13.80 10.20 -7.47
C PHE A 121 -14.51 10.30 -6.13
N THR A 122 -15.80 9.97 -6.09
CA THR A 122 -16.54 9.88 -4.82
C THR A 122 -16.58 8.42 -4.39
N ILE A 123 -16.02 8.13 -3.22
CA ILE A 123 -16.02 6.81 -2.60
C ILE A 123 -17.15 6.78 -1.58
N GLN A 124 -18.10 5.87 -1.76
CA GLN A 124 -19.26 5.75 -0.87
C GLN A 124 -18.84 5.28 0.52
N PRO A 125 -19.65 5.56 1.56
CA PRO A 125 -19.45 4.99 2.89
C PRO A 125 -19.36 3.46 2.81
N GLN A 126 -18.49 2.87 3.63
CA GLN A 126 -18.34 1.42 3.72
C GLN A 126 -18.06 0.73 2.36
N SER A 127 -17.49 1.43 1.36
CA SER A 127 -17.24 0.87 0.03
C SER A 127 -15.76 0.72 -0.29
N VAL A 128 -15.46 -0.11 -1.29
CA VAL A 128 -14.11 -0.30 -1.83
C VAL A 128 -14.04 0.35 -3.20
N PHE A 129 -13.00 1.13 -3.43
CA PHE A 129 -12.66 1.72 -4.71
C PHE A 129 -11.34 1.12 -5.23
N GLU A 130 -11.33 0.69 -6.48
CA GLU A 130 -10.15 0.16 -7.16
C GLU A 130 -9.52 1.27 -8.01
N TYR A 131 -8.21 1.45 -7.87
CA TYR A 131 -7.42 2.39 -8.65
C TYR A 131 -6.32 1.66 -9.41
N GLU A 132 -6.12 2.02 -10.67
CA GLU A 132 -5.28 1.26 -11.62
C GLU A 132 -3.76 1.46 -11.44
N GLU A 133 -3.31 2.31 -10.53
CA GLU A 133 -1.87 2.50 -10.26
C GLU A 133 -1.41 1.77 -8.99
N ASN A 134 -0.17 1.26 -9.00
CA ASN A 134 0.41 0.43 -7.91
C ASN A 134 0.72 1.17 -6.61
N SER A 135 0.93 2.47 -6.70
CA SER A 135 1.27 3.28 -5.55
C SER A 135 0.78 4.68 -5.75
N ILE A 136 0.01 5.13 -4.78
CA ILE A 136 -0.46 6.48 -4.71
C ILE A 136 0.07 7.07 -3.41
N ASP A 137 0.87 8.14 -3.51
CA ASP A 137 1.15 8.99 -2.36
C ASP A 137 -0.10 9.84 -2.13
N PHE A 138 -0.76 9.63 -0.99
CA PHE A 138 -1.91 10.40 -0.59
C PHE A 138 -1.48 11.57 0.29
N ILE A 139 -1.95 12.75 -0.05
CA ILE A 139 -1.98 13.89 0.87
C ILE A 139 -3.41 14.01 1.35
N PHE A 140 -3.62 13.73 2.64
CA PHE A 140 -4.89 13.95 3.31
C PHE A 140 -4.88 15.38 3.84
N GLU A 141 -5.72 16.23 3.27
CA GLU A 141 -5.92 17.61 3.75
C GLU A 141 -7.40 17.77 4.12
N GLU A 142 -7.64 18.35 5.30
CA GLU A 142 -8.95 18.89 5.62
C GLU A 142 -9.28 20.01 4.63
N PHE A 143 -10.54 20.13 4.25
CA PHE A 143 -10.97 21.15 3.30
C PHE A 143 -10.53 22.53 3.81
N PRO A 144 -9.72 23.29 3.06
CA PRO A 144 -9.28 24.58 3.54
C PRO A 144 -10.47 25.54 3.57
N ILE A 145 -10.77 26.09 4.75
CA ILE A 145 -11.78 27.15 4.93
C ILE A 145 -11.36 28.45 4.21
N SER A 146 -10.09 28.56 3.78
CA SER A 146 -9.57 29.67 2.99
C SER A 146 -8.37 29.27 2.14
N VAL A 147 -8.39 29.60 0.84
CA VAL A 147 -7.29 29.34 -0.12
C VAL A 147 -6.31 30.51 -0.11
N THR A 148 -5.06 30.26 0.30
CA THR A 148 -3.94 31.19 0.07
C THR A 148 -2.98 30.52 -0.90
N ALA A 149 -2.90 31.01 -2.14
CA ALA A 149 -2.05 30.45 -3.18
C ALA A 149 -0.57 30.58 -2.80
N LYS A 150 0.16 29.45 -2.76
CA LYS A 150 1.62 29.45 -2.64
C LYS A 150 2.25 28.74 -3.85
N SER A 151 3.33 29.36 -4.33
CA SER A 151 4.03 29.07 -5.58
C SER A 151 4.83 27.77 -5.56
N ARG A 152 4.77 27.09 -6.72
CA ARG A 152 5.83 26.34 -7.43
C ARG A 152 7.07 25.96 -6.60
N ASP A 153 7.20 24.67 -6.28
CA ASP A 153 8.33 23.79 -6.68
C ASP A 153 8.21 22.39 -6.01
N GLU A 154 8.86 21.40 -6.64
CA GLU A 154 8.96 19.95 -6.32
C GLU A 154 7.92 18.99 -6.95
N ALA A 155 8.29 18.46 -8.13
CA ALA A 155 7.57 17.43 -8.85
C ALA A 155 7.78 16.03 -8.24
N LYS A 156 6.79 15.57 -7.46
CA LYS A 156 6.61 14.17 -7.05
C LYS A 156 5.16 13.80 -7.34
N LEU A 157 4.91 12.61 -7.91
CA LEU A 157 3.55 12.10 -8.15
C LEU A 157 2.80 12.09 -6.80
N ARG A 158 1.82 12.98 -6.62
CA ARG A 158 1.09 13.21 -5.37
C ARG A 158 -0.40 13.27 -5.71
N SER A 159 -1.15 12.29 -5.25
CA SER A 159 -2.62 12.39 -5.24
C SER A 159 -3.07 13.08 -3.95
N GLN A 160 -4.20 13.76 -3.98
CA GLN A 160 -4.73 14.48 -2.82
C GLN A 160 -6.11 13.91 -2.49
N ILE A 161 -6.29 13.30 -1.32
CA ILE A 161 -7.65 12.96 -0.86
C ILE A 161 -8.19 14.20 -0.17
N THR A 162 -9.33 14.71 -0.63
CA THR A 162 -10.01 15.83 0.01
C THR A 162 -11.31 15.33 0.61
N CYS A 163 -11.37 15.22 1.93
CA CYS A 163 -12.64 14.88 2.57
C CYS A 163 -13.61 16.04 2.49
N ASN A 164 -14.75 15.84 1.83
CA ASN A 164 -15.91 16.70 2.05
C ASN A 164 -16.55 16.32 3.38
N THR A 165 -16.42 17.17 4.39
CA THR A 165 -17.39 17.20 5.48
C THR A 165 -18.54 18.09 5.04
N PRO A 166 -19.79 17.59 4.96
CA PRO A 166 -20.95 18.47 4.96
C PRO A 166 -21.02 19.25 6.27
#